data_AF-A0AAV9JS05-F1
#
_entry.id   AF-A0AAV9JS05-F1
#
_cell.length_a   1.000
_cell.length_b   1.000
_cell.length_c   1.000
_cell.angle_alpha   90.00
_cell.angle_beta   90.00
_cell.angle_gamma   90.00
#
_symmetry.space_group_name_H-M   'P 1'
#
loop_
_entity.id
_entity.type
_entity.pdbx_description
1 polymer ?
#
loop_
_entity_poly.entity_id
_entity_poly.type
_entity_poly.pdbx_seq_one_letter_code
_entity_poly.pdbx_strand_id
1 'polypeptide(L)'
;MCQLCPIKDVAAQARWPKPLEAPVKDIEFVVTTAHDDYEANKAACRSKTTIPESLLDMLRLLAASLNELEADREKWWMAPEKKELRRRLDADCDHKKMTELHKINNATSDRIESMQAKLGTFVKWSLGMNGGVWELVESAKVKAGDGAAK
;
A
#
# COMPACT_ATOMS: atom_id res chain seq x y z
N MET A 1 -5.98 -14.12 13.56
CA MET A 1 -5.49 -12.79 13.12
C MET A 1 -5.90 -12.58 11.68
N CYS A 2 -6.51 -11.44 11.37
CA CYS A 2 -6.83 -11.05 9.98
C CYS A 2 -5.52 -10.72 9.24
N GLN A 3 -5.40 -11.14 7.98
CA GLN A 3 -4.19 -10.93 7.16
C GLN A 3 -3.98 -9.45 6.76
N LEU A 4 -4.95 -8.57 7.05
CA LEU A 4 -4.83 -7.11 6.91
C LEU A 4 -4.08 -6.45 8.08
N CYS A 5 -4.19 -6.98 9.31
CA CYS A 5 -3.58 -6.37 10.49
C CYS A 5 -2.05 -6.19 10.38
N PRO A 6 -1.29 -7.13 9.78
CA PRO A 6 0.14 -6.96 9.59
C PRO A 6 0.52 -5.80 8.66
N ILE A 7 -0.41 -5.24 7.86
CA ILE A 7 -0.15 -4.02 7.07
C ILE A 7 -0.04 -2.81 8.00
N LYS A 8 -0.91 -2.74 9.02
CA LYS A 8 -0.87 -1.71 10.06
C LYS A 8 0.43 -1.77 10.86
N ASP A 9 0.91 -2.96 11.18
CA ASP A 9 2.18 -3.13 11.91
C ASP A 9 3.39 -2.62 11.11
N VAL A 10 3.34 -2.72 9.78
CA VAL A 10 4.37 -2.17 8.90
C VAL A 10 4.26 -0.65 8.80
N ALA A 11 3.04 -0.13 8.67
CA ALA A 11 2.77 1.30 8.62
C ALA A 11 3.19 2.02 9.92
N ALA A 12 2.94 1.41 11.09
CA ALA A 12 3.25 1.98 12.40
C ALA A 12 4.75 2.03 12.75
N GLN A 13 5.64 1.56 11.86
CA GLN A 13 7.08 1.61 12.11
C GLN A 13 7.60 3.05 12.11
N ALA A 14 8.36 3.42 13.14
CA ALA A 14 8.72 4.80 13.47
C ALA A 14 9.72 5.51 12.52
N ARG A 15 9.92 5.06 11.28
CA ARG A 15 10.91 5.66 10.36
C ARG A 15 10.43 5.73 8.92
N TRP A 16 9.43 6.56 8.67
CA TRP A 16 9.08 6.98 7.31
C TRP A 16 9.79 8.28 6.96
N PRO A 17 10.20 8.48 5.69
CA PRO A 17 10.53 9.80 5.19
C PRO A 17 9.38 10.77 5.46
N LYS A 18 9.67 12.00 5.93
CA LYS A 18 8.64 13.00 6.28
C LYS A 18 7.51 13.16 5.25
N PRO A 19 7.77 13.20 3.94
CA PRO A 19 6.69 13.34 2.94
C PRO A 19 5.71 12.16 2.91
N LEU A 20 6.13 10.99 3.40
CA LEU A 20 5.35 9.76 3.39
C LEU A 20 4.59 9.53 4.72
N GLU A 21 4.88 10.29 5.77
CA GLU A 21 4.25 10.10 7.09
C GLU A 21 2.73 10.32 7.05
N ALA A 22 2.24 11.30 6.29
CA ALA A 22 0.81 11.55 6.17
C ALA A 22 0.10 10.45 5.34
N PRO A 23 0.54 10.11 4.11
CA PRO A 23 -0.03 9.00 3.36
C PRO A 23 -0.05 7.66 4.11
N VAL A 24 0.98 7.38 4.91
CA VAL A 24 1.05 6.16 5.74
C VAL A 24 -0.06 6.15 6.80
N LYS A 25 -0.36 7.28 7.44
CA LYS A 25 -1.47 7.38 8.41
C LYS A 25 -2.83 7.17 7.73
N ASP A 26 -3.00 7.69 6.52
CA ASP A 26 -4.21 7.47 5.75
C ASP A 26 -4.38 5.98 5.42
N ILE A 27 -3.29 5.30 5.04
CA ILE A 27 -3.27 3.84 4.84
C ILE A 27 -3.63 3.08 6.12
N GLU A 28 -3.11 3.47 7.29
CA GLU A 28 -3.48 2.85 8.57
C GLU A 28 -4.97 2.96 8.86
N PHE A 29 -5.57 4.11 8.56
CA PHE A 29 -7.00 4.35 8.70
C PHE A 29 -7.79 3.43 7.76
N VAL A 30 -7.45 3.41 6.47
CA VAL A 30 -8.12 2.55 5.47
C VAL A 30 -8.02 1.07 5.86
N VAL A 31 -6.85 0.60 6.31
CA VAL A 31 -6.66 -0.78 6.78
C VAL A 31 -7.53 -1.10 7.99
N THR A 32 -7.66 -0.16 8.93
CA THR A 32 -8.49 -0.34 10.13
C THR A 32 -9.96 -0.44 9.73
N THR A 33 -10.46 0.45 8.88
CA THR A 33 -11.85 0.39 8.42
C THR A 33 -12.12 -0.87 7.58
N ALA A 34 -11.20 -1.25 6.67
CA ALA A 34 -11.34 -2.49 5.90
C ALA A 34 -11.31 -3.75 6.79
N HIS A 35 -10.56 -3.73 7.88
CA HIS A 35 -10.55 -4.81 8.88
C HIS A 35 -11.91 -4.93 9.57
N ASP A 36 -12.45 -3.82 10.06
CA ASP A 36 -13.74 -3.80 10.75
C ASP A 36 -14.88 -4.26 9.83
N ASP A 37 -14.89 -3.77 8.59
CA ASP A 37 -15.84 -4.20 7.56
C ASP A 37 -15.71 -5.69 7.23
N TYR A 38 -14.48 -6.22 7.14
CA TYR A 38 -14.24 -7.63 6.89
C TYR A 38 -14.70 -8.52 8.05
N GLU A 39 -14.39 -8.16 9.30
CA GLU A 39 -14.82 -8.96 10.45
C GLU A 39 -16.35 -8.93 10.62
N ALA A 40 -17.01 -7.80 10.34
CA ALA A 40 -18.46 -7.71 10.33
C ALA A 40 -19.10 -8.59 9.24
N ASN A 41 -18.46 -8.73 8.08
CA ASN A 41 -19.00 -9.44 6.91
C ASN A 41 -18.30 -10.77 6.61
N LYS A 42 -17.58 -11.33 7.58
CA LYS A 42 -16.73 -12.52 7.43
C LYS A 42 -17.47 -13.74 6.89
N ALA A 43 -18.74 -13.90 7.28
CA ALA A 43 -19.59 -14.98 6.79
C ALA A 43 -19.90 -14.85 5.28
N ALA A 44 -20.07 -13.60 4.80
CA ALA A 44 -20.36 -13.28 3.41
C ALA A 44 -19.10 -13.30 2.52
N CYS A 45 -17.91 -13.16 3.10
CA CYS A 45 -16.64 -13.20 2.35
C CYS A 45 -16.19 -14.61 1.92
N ARG A 46 -16.98 -15.65 2.20
CA ARG A 46 -16.66 -17.05 1.85
C ARG A 46 -16.76 -17.35 0.35
N SER A 47 -17.56 -16.57 -0.38
CA SER A 47 -17.70 -16.67 -1.84
C SER A 47 -17.44 -15.33 -2.48
N LYS A 48 -16.75 -15.33 -3.63
CA LYS A 48 -16.44 -14.13 -4.41
C LYS A 48 -17.67 -13.29 -4.76
N THR A 49 -18.81 -13.95 -4.93
CA THR A 49 -20.07 -13.33 -5.36
C THR A 49 -20.85 -12.63 -4.24
N THR A 50 -20.49 -12.91 -2.99
CA THR A 50 -21.20 -12.41 -1.80
C THR A 50 -20.37 -11.40 -1.00
N ILE A 51 -19.20 -11.00 -1.51
CA ILE A 51 -18.36 -10.00 -0.86
C ILE A 51 -19.07 -8.64 -0.94
N PRO A 52 -19.22 -7.92 0.18
CA PRO A 52 -19.79 -6.57 0.16
C PRO A 52 -18.98 -5.63 -0.72
N GLU A 53 -19.67 -4.84 -1.55
CA GLU A 53 -19.00 -3.88 -2.45
C GLU A 53 -18.21 -2.82 -1.65
N SER A 54 -18.71 -2.40 -0.47
CA SER A 54 -18.00 -1.46 0.40
C SER A 54 -16.61 -1.97 0.80
N LEU A 55 -16.49 -3.25 1.14
CA LEU A 55 -15.21 -3.86 1.45
C LEU A 55 -14.31 -3.90 0.21
N LEU A 56 -14.85 -4.23 -0.97
CA LEU A 56 -14.09 -4.22 -2.21
C LEU A 56 -13.57 -2.82 -2.55
N ASP A 57 -14.38 -1.79 -2.37
CA ASP A 57 -13.99 -0.40 -2.59
C ASP A 57 -12.89 0.05 -1.64
N MET A 58 -12.97 -0.32 -0.36
CA MET A 58 -11.91 -0.02 0.61
C MET A 58 -10.60 -0.73 0.28
N LEU A 59 -10.65 -1.98 -0.21
CA LEU A 59 -9.45 -2.70 -0.63
C LEU A 59 -8.86 -2.15 -1.94
N ARG A 60 -9.70 -1.64 -2.85
CA ARG A 60 -9.26 -0.95 -4.07
C ARG A 60 -8.61 0.39 -3.73
N LEU A 61 -9.20 1.15 -2.80
CA LEU A 61 -8.61 2.37 -2.27
C LEU A 61 -7.25 2.07 -1.64
N LEU A 62 -7.17 1.04 -0.80
CA LEU A 62 -5.91 0.60 -0.20
C LEU A 62 -4.85 0.24 -1.26
N ALA A 63 -5.24 -0.50 -2.31
CA ALA A 63 -4.33 -0.83 -3.41
C ALA A 63 -3.83 0.43 -4.14
N ALA A 64 -4.72 1.39 -4.40
CA ALA A 64 -4.37 2.66 -5.03
C ALA A 64 -3.42 3.49 -4.14
N SER A 65 -3.73 3.63 -2.85
CA SER A 65 -2.90 4.36 -1.89
C SER A 65 -1.51 3.74 -1.73
N LEU A 66 -1.39 2.40 -1.76
CA LEU A 66 -0.08 1.74 -1.73
C LEU A 66 0.75 1.99 -3.00
N ASN A 67 0.12 2.04 -4.16
CA ASN A 67 0.80 2.40 -5.41
C ASN A 67 1.22 3.88 -5.43
N GLU A 68 0.36 4.76 -4.92
CA GLU A 68 0.68 6.19 -4.79
C GLU A 68 1.82 6.43 -3.79
N LEU A 69 1.84 5.69 -2.68
CA LEU A 69 2.93 5.75 -1.70
C LEU A 69 4.29 5.38 -2.32
N GLU A 70 4.33 4.37 -3.19
CA GLU A 70 5.53 3.98 -3.94
C GLU A 70 6.00 5.09 -4.89
N ALA A 71 5.05 5.70 -5.61
CA ALA A 71 5.33 6.83 -6.49
C ALA A 71 5.85 8.05 -5.70
N ASP A 72 5.28 8.33 -4.53
CA ASP A 72 5.72 9.43 -3.68
C ASP A 72 7.09 9.18 -3.06
N ARG A 73 7.41 7.93 -2.71
CA ARG A 73 8.77 7.53 -2.31
C ARG A 73 9.76 7.80 -3.45
N GLU A 74 9.43 7.41 -4.69
CA GLU A 74 10.28 7.67 -5.85
C GLU A 74 10.47 9.18 -6.09
N LYS A 75 9.39 9.97 -6.07
CA LYS A 75 9.45 11.44 -6.18
C LYS A 75 10.35 12.04 -5.10
N TRP A 76 10.20 11.61 -3.86
CA TRP A 76 11.06 12.03 -2.75
C TRP A 76 12.53 11.70 -3.02
N TRP A 77 12.83 10.48 -3.48
CA TRP A 77 14.20 10.06 -3.73
C TRP A 77 14.86 10.82 -4.89
N MET A 78 14.08 11.14 -5.93
CA MET A 78 14.51 11.82 -7.14
C MET A 78 14.44 13.35 -7.04
N ALA A 79 13.88 13.89 -5.96
CA ALA A 79 13.75 15.32 -5.74
C ALA A 79 15.10 16.06 -5.85
N PRO A 80 15.12 17.28 -6.43
CA PRO A 80 16.34 18.06 -6.59
C PRO A 80 17.13 18.24 -5.28
N GLU A 81 16.45 18.46 -4.15
CA GLU A 81 17.10 18.63 -2.85
C GLU A 81 17.81 17.35 -2.40
N LYS A 82 17.22 16.18 -2.67
CA LYS A 82 17.83 14.88 -2.33
C LYS A 82 18.98 14.54 -3.26
N LYS A 83 18.87 14.87 -4.55
CA LYS A 83 19.97 14.72 -5.51
C LYS A 83 21.16 15.61 -5.14
N GLU A 84 20.91 16.86 -4.79
CA GLU A 84 21.96 17.80 -4.36
C GLU A 84 22.58 17.37 -3.02
N LEU A 85 21.78 16.89 -2.06
CA LEU A 85 22.30 16.33 -0.83
C LEU A 85 23.26 15.17 -1.09
N ARG A 86 22.88 14.22 -1.95
CA ARG A 86 23.77 13.11 -2.33
C ARG A 86 25.06 13.62 -2.98
N ARG A 87 24.97 14.57 -3.90
CA ARG A 87 26.15 15.18 -4.55
C ARG A 87 27.10 15.81 -3.53
N ARG A 88 26.58 16.52 -2.53
CA ARG A 88 27.39 17.13 -1.46
C ARG A 88 28.05 16.09 -0.58
N LEU A 89 27.29 15.09 -0.12
CA LEU A 89 27.84 14.00 0.71
C LEU A 89 28.95 13.23 0.00
N ASP A 90 28.82 13.06 -1.32
CA ASP A 90 29.85 12.44 -2.15
C ASP A 90 31.11 13.33 -2.26
N ALA A 91 30.93 14.62 -2.53
CA ALA A 91 32.04 15.59 -2.57
C ALA A 91 32.76 15.74 -1.23
N ASP A 92 32.04 15.62 -0.12
CA ASP A 92 32.58 15.68 1.24
C ASP A 92 33.17 14.33 1.72
N CYS A 93 33.14 13.29 0.87
CA CYS A 93 33.52 11.90 1.21
C CYS A 93 32.80 11.34 2.45
N ASP A 94 31.60 11.82 2.78
CA ASP A 94 30.81 11.37 3.93
C ASP A 94 30.00 10.11 3.58
N HIS A 95 30.73 9.02 3.33
CA HIS A 95 30.17 7.72 2.94
C HIS A 95 29.23 7.15 4.01
N LYS A 96 29.41 7.53 5.28
CA LYS A 96 28.54 7.08 6.38
C LYS A 96 27.13 7.65 6.20
N LYS A 97 27.00 8.97 6.05
CA LYS A 97 25.67 9.58 5.84
C LYS A 97 25.05 9.16 4.51
N MET A 98 25.86 8.98 3.46
CA MET A 98 25.38 8.44 2.19
C MET A 98 24.75 7.06 2.38
N THR A 99 25.46 6.15 3.05
CA THR A 99 24.98 4.79 3.32
C THR A 99 23.69 4.79 4.12
N GLU A 100 23.59 5.62 5.17
CA GLU A 100 22.36 5.74 5.96
C GLU A 100 21.18 6.27 5.13
N LEU A 101 21.43 7.21 4.22
CA LEU A 101 20.40 7.72 3.32
C LEU A 101 19.88 6.63 2.36
N HIS A 102 20.77 5.79 1.81
CA HIS A 102 20.37 4.62 1.00
C HIS A 102 19.61 3.57 1.82
N LYS A 103 20.05 3.28 3.05
CA LYS A 103 19.33 2.36 3.95
C LYS A 103 17.90 2.81 4.20
N ILE A 104 17.67 4.11 4.42
CA ILE A 104 16.33 4.67 4.60
C ILE A 104 15.48 4.44 3.34
N ASN A 105 16.02 4.72 2.15
CA ASN A 105 15.30 4.53 0.90
C ASN A 105 14.92 3.05 0.68
N ASN A 106 15.88 2.15 0.81
CA ASN A 106 15.67 0.71 0.59
C ASN A 106 14.67 0.15 1.61
N ALA A 107 14.84 0.46 2.90
CA ALA A 107 13.89 0.03 3.93
C ALA A 107 12.47 0.57 3.70
N THR A 108 12.34 1.76 3.10
CA THR A 108 11.03 2.31 2.72
C THR A 108 10.41 1.51 1.58
N SER A 109 11.19 1.18 0.53
CA SER A 109 10.76 0.30 -0.56
C SER A 109 10.29 -1.06 -0.05
N ASP A 110 11.13 -1.73 0.75
CA ASP A 110 10.86 -3.07 1.28
C ASP A 110 9.56 -3.11 2.09
N ARG A 111 9.26 -2.04 2.84
CA ARG A 111 8.02 -1.93 3.61
C ARG A 111 6.81 -1.77 2.71
N ILE A 112 6.89 -0.92 1.68
CA ILE A 112 5.79 -0.72 0.73
C ILE A 112 5.47 -2.04 0.00
N GLU A 113 6.51 -2.70 -0.50
CA GLU A 113 6.40 -4.03 -1.13
C GLU A 113 5.81 -5.06 -0.17
N SER A 114 6.21 -5.05 1.11
CA SER A 114 5.64 -5.92 2.13
C SER A 114 4.14 -5.67 2.34
N MET A 115 3.69 -4.42 2.36
CA MET A 115 2.28 -4.07 2.48
C MET A 115 1.48 -4.54 1.26
N GLN A 116 2.00 -4.33 0.06
CA GLN A 116 1.39 -4.81 -1.19
C GLN A 116 1.27 -6.34 -1.22
N ALA A 117 2.32 -7.06 -0.82
CA ALA A 117 2.33 -8.52 -0.76
C ALA A 117 1.30 -9.06 0.26
N LYS A 118 1.15 -8.39 1.40
CA LYS A 118 0.14 -8.73 2.41
C LYS A 118 -1.28 -8.49 1.90
N LEU A 119 -1.53 -7.38 1.20
CA LEU A 119 -2.81 -7.13 0.54
C LEU A 119 -3.12 -8.23 -0.49
N GLY A 120 -2.15 -8.60 -1.34
CA GLY A 120 -2.32 -9.69 -2.30
C GLY A 120 -2.61 -11.03 -1.64
N THR A 121 -1.95 -11.32 -0.52
CA THR A 121 -2.19 -12.52 0.29
C THR A 121 -3.61 -12.52 0.86
N PHE A 122 -4.09 -11.40 1.40
CA PHE A 122 -5.45 -11.27 1.90
C PHE A 122 -6.48 -11.46 0.78
N VAL A 123 -6.33 -10.77 -0.34
CA VAL A 123 -7.26 -10.86 -1.48
C VAL A 123 -7.33 -12.29 -2.03
N LYS A 124 -6.17 -12.96 -2.17
CA LYS A 124 -6.13 -14.34 -2.67
C LYS A 124 -6.71 -15.35 -1.68
N TRP A 125 -6.27 -15.32 -0.43
CA TRP A 125 -6.55 -16.39 0.52
C TRP A 125 -7.76 -16.14 1.42
N SER A 126 -8.13 -14.88 1.65
CA SER A 126 -9.30 -14.52 2.46
C SER A 126 -10.55 -14.26 1.61
N LEU A 127 -10.38 -13.73 0.39
CA LEU A 127 -11.52 -13.46 -0.52
C LEU A 127 -11.62 -14.47 -1.68
N GLY A 128 -10.67 -15.40 -1.79
CA GLY A 128 -10.64 -16.43 -2.83
C GLY A 128 -10.30 -15.91 -4.22
N MET A 129 -9.93 -14.64 -4.38
CA MET A 129 -9.60 -14.02 -5.68
C MET A 129 -8.23 -14.50 -6.18
N ASN A 130 -8.24 -15.60 -6.93
CA ASN A 130 -7.04 -16.24 -7.48
C ASN A 130 -6.14 -15.32 -8.33
N GLY A 131 -6.70 -14.30 -8.98
CA GLY A 131 -5.95 -13.26 -9.69
C GLY A 131 -5.37 -12.16 -8.78
N GLY A 132 -5.56 -12.27 -7.46
CA GLY A 132 -5.01 -11.35 -6.47
C GLY A 132 -5.54 -9.92 -6.62
N VAL A 133 -4.69 -8.94 -6.35
CA VAL A 133 -5.02 -7.51 -6.44
C VAL A 133 -5.45 -7.11 -7.87
N TRP A 134 -4.94 -7.79 -8.90
CA TRP A 134 -5.34 -7.51 -10.28
C TRP A 134 -6.83 -7.82 -10.50
N GLU A 135 -7.31 -8.98 -10.02
CA GLU A 135 -8.74 -9.35 -10.10
C GLU A 135 -9.63 -8.37 -9.31
N LEU A 136 -9.16 -7.92 -8.15
CA LEU A 136 -9.85 -6.92 -7.33
C LEU A 136 -10.04 -5.58 -8.08
N VAL A 137 -9.00 -5.09 -8.76
CA VAL A 137 -9.05 -3.82 -9.50
C VAL A 137 -9.83 -3.95 -10.80
N GLU A 138 -9.65 -5.05 -11.54
CA GLU A 138 -10.29 -5.24 -12.84
C GLU A 138 -11.79 -5.52 -12.73
N SER A 139 -12.22 -6.23 -11.68
CA SER A 139 -13.65 -6.46 -11.40
C SER A 139 -14.45 -5.15 -11.25
N ALA A 140 -13.82 -4.06 -10.83
CA ALA A 140 -14.44 -2.73 -10.74
C ALA A 140 -14.66 -2.10 -12.12
N LYS A 141 -13.67 -2.24 -13.02
CA LYS A 141 -13.71 -1.63 -14.36
C LYS A 141 -14.76 -2.28 -15.24
N VAL A 142 -14.93 -3.61 -15.14
CA VAL A 142 -15.98 -4.34 -15.87
C VAL A 142 -17.36 -3.85 -15.43
N LYS A 143 -17.60 -3.67 -14.12
CA LYS A 143 -18.87 -3.13 -13.62
C LYS A 143 -19.11 -1.67 -14.05
N ALA A 144 -18.07 -0.84 -14.10
CA ALA A 144 -18.18 0.55 -14.57
C ALA A 144 -18.47 0.63 -16.09
N GLY A 145 -17.96 -0.30 -16.89
CA GLY A 145 -18.21 -0.38 -18.32
C GLY A 145 -19.65 -0.81 -18.68
N ASP A 146 -20.23 -1.74 -17.92
CA ASP A 146 -21.61 -2.21 -18.12
C ASP A 146 -22.67 -1.15 -17.75
N GLY A 147 -22.30 -0.14 -16.96
CA GLY A 147 -23.17 0.99 -16.61
C GLY A 147 -23.14 2.16 -17.60
N ALA A 148 -22.19 2.18 -18.54
CA ALA A 148 -22.01 3.28 -19.50
C ALA A 148 -22.79 3.09 -20.82
N ALA A 149 -23.51 1.99 -20.97
CA ALA A 149 -24.40 1.73 -22.10
C ALA A 149 -25.87 1.80 -21.64
N LYS A 150 -26.38 3.02 -21.42
CA LYS A 150 -27.82 3.31 -21.44
C LYS A 150 -28.07 4.77 -21.78
#